data_AF-A0AAE0EB71-F1
#
_entry.id   AF-A0AAE0EB71-F1
#
_cell.length_a   1.000
_cell.length_b   1.000
_cell.length_c   1.000
_cell.angle_alpha   90.00
_cell.angle_beta   90.00
_cell.angle_gamma   90.00
#
_symmetry.space_group_name_H-M   'P 1'
#
loop_
_entity.id
_entity.type
_entity.pdbx_description
1 polymer ?
#
loop_
_entity_poly.entity_id
_entity_poly.type
_entity_poly.pdbx_seq_one_letter_code
_entity_poly.pdbx_strand_id
1 'polypeptide(L)'
;MFYVDSFSSDSDLIDQDLSIVDDIVPSLVSQEENSLLVAIPSADVIHDAVFAMDALSSPGPDGFSGRFFQHCWEIMGRDVILAVQDFFHSRVVAPGLNSNFIVLLPKMRDSITIDQFRPIVPKMRDSIAIDQFRPIVLGNFLFKVSSKILADMLAQIAARIVSPKQFGFIMD
;
A
#
# COMPACT_ATOMS: atom_id res chain seq x y z
N MET A 1 9.43 -19.86 15.55
CA MET A 1 8.72 -18.97 14.59
C MET A 1 9.73 -18.68 13.49
N PHE A 2 9.55 -19.27 12.30
CA PHE A 2 10.62 -19.54 11.31
C PHE A 2 11.28 -18.29 10.68
N TYR A 3 10.67 -17.10 10.82
CA TYR A 3 11.14 -15.87 10.17
C TYR A 3 11.78 -14.84 11.11
N VAL A 4 11.83 -15.11 12.42
CA VAL A 4 12.37 -14.13 13.39
C VAL A 4 13.86 -13.88 13.15
N ASP A 5 14.60 -14.92 12.78
CA ASP A 5 16.05 -14.90 12.62
C ASP A 5 16.51 -14.63 11.17
N SER A 6 15.58 -14.52 10.21
CA SER A 6 15.91 -14.28 8.79
C SER A 6 16.03 -12.79 8.43
N PHE A 7 15.48 -11.91 9.27
CA PHE A 7 15.47 -10.46 9.05
C PHE A 7 15.96 -9.66 10.27
N SER A 8 16.33 -10.33 11.36
CA SER A 8 17.12 -9.70 12.41
C SER A 8 18.55 -9.65 11.90
N SER A 9 18.99 -8.46 11.52
CA SER A 9 20.41 -8.20 11.34
C SER A 9 21.10 -8.47 12.66
N ASP A 10 21.98 -9.48 12.71
CA ASP A 10 23.03 -9.50 13.73
C ASP A 10 23.71 -8.13 13.68
N SER A 11 23.55 -7.34 14.74
CA SER A 11 24.14 -6.00 14.86
C SER A 11 25.67 -6.03 14.81
N ASP A 12 26.26 -7.22 14.86
CA ASP A 12 27.69 -7.48 14.80
C ASP A 12 28.23 -7.62 13.36
N LEU A 13 27.39 -7.56 12.32
CA LEU A 13 27.80 -7.61 10.90
C LEU A 13 27.90 -6.23 10.22
N ILE A 14 27.56 -5.14 10.92
CA ILE A 14 27.56 -3.78 10.35
C ILE A 14 28.98 -3.22 10.13
N ASP A 15 30.02 -3.94 10.56
CA ASP A 15 31.43 -3.59 10.34
C ASP A 15 32.04 -4.23 9.07
N GLN A 16 31.22 -4.87 8.23
CA GLN A 16 31.66 -5.29 6.90
C GLN A 16 31.68 -4.08 5.95
N ASP A 17 32.87 -3.79 5.46
CA ASP A 17 33.18 -2.75 4.48
C ASP A 17 32.16 -2.73 3.33
N LEU A 18 31.22 -1.78 3.42
CA LEU A 18 30.17 -1.53 2.42
C LEU A 18 30.76 -0.99 1.10
N SER A 19 32.08 -0.74 1.02
CA SER A 19 32.77 -0.35 -0.22
C SER A 19 32.50 -1.31 -1.38
N ILE A 20 32.39 -2.61 -1.09
CA ILE A 20 32.09 -3.64 -2.09
C ILE A 20 30.69 -3.44 -2.70
N VAL A 21 29.73 -2.91 -1.92
CA VAL A 21 28.38 -2.62 -2.41
C VAL A 21 28.41 -1.41 -3.35
N ASP A 22 29.19 -0.39 -3.02
CA ASP A 22 29.37 0.79 -3.89
C ASP A 22 30.06 0.45 -5.23
N ASP A 23 30.94 -0.55 -5.23
CA ASP A 23 31.62 -1.02 -6.44
C ASP A 23 30.74 -1.93 -7.33
N ILE A 24 29.75 -2.62 -6.75
CA ILE A 24 28.92 -3.62 -7.46
C ILE A 24 27.55 -3.07 -7.84
N VAL A 25 26.96 -2.21 -7.01
CA VAL A 25 25.61 -1.67 -7.23
C VAL A 25 25.72 -0.41 -8.07
N PRO A 26 25.18 -0.39 -9.30
CA PRO A 26 25.22 0.81 -10.11
C PRO A 26 24.41 1.92 -9.45
N SER A 27 24.97 3.13 -9.40
CA SER A 27 24.22 4.32 -8.98
C SER A 27 23.19 4.67 -10.07
N LEU A 28 21.95 4.28 -9.83
CA LEU A 28 20.81 4.46 -10.72
C LEU A 28 19.86 5.54 -10.20
N VAL A 29 20.25 6.42 -9.28
CA VAL A 29 19.41 7.55 -8.85
C VAL A 29 20.30 8.78 -8.75
N SER A 30 19.98 9.82 -9.51
CA SER A 30 20.70 11.10 -9.45
C SER A 30 20.38 11.84 -8.15
N GLN A 31 21.21 12.81 -7.79
CA GLN A 31 20.97 13.61 -6.59
C GLN A 31 19.67 14.42 -6.70
N GLU A 32 19.34 14.89 -7.89
CA GLU A 32 18.11 15.61 -8.20
C GLU A 32 16.89 14.71 -8.02
N GLU A 33 16.93 13.48 -8.56
CA GLU A 33 15.86 12.50 -8.39
C GLU A 33 15.68 12.11 -6.93
N ASN A 34 16.77 11.86 -6.20
CA ASN A 34 16.70 11.58 -4.78
C ASN A 34 16.06 12.74 -4.01
N SER A 35 16.39 13.99 -4.38
CA SER A 35 15.80 15.18 -3.78
C SER A 35 14.29 15.27 -4.06
N LEU A 36 13.83 14.83 -5.24
CA LEU A 36 12.40 14.76 -5.58
C LEU A 36 11.66 13.66 -4.81
N LEU A 37 12.26 12.47 -4.66
CA LEU A 37 11.65 11.33 -3.96
C LEU A 37 11.45 11.57 -2.46
N VAL A 38 12.27 12.45 -1.86
CA VAL A 38 12.18 12.81 -0.44
C VAL A 38 11.47 14.15 -0.22
N ALA A 39 11.00 14.79 -1.28
CA ALA A 39 10.32 16.07 -1.19
C ALA A 39 8.95 15.93 -0.51
N ILE A 40 8.58 16.92 0.29
CA ILE A 40 7.23 17.03 0.85
C ILE A 40 6.30 17.47 -0.29
N PRO A 41 5.20 16.76 -0.57
CA PRO A 41 4.29 17.11 -1.65
C PRO A 41 3.60 18.45 -1.39
N SER A 42 3.39 19.22 -2.47
CA SER A 42 2.64 20.47 -2.42
C SER A 42 1.14 20.21 -2.22
N ALA A 43 0.40 21.26 -1.83
CA ALA A 43 -1.05 21.19 -1.69
C ALA A 43 -1.73 20.73 -2.99
N ASP A 44 -1.26 21.22 -4.14
CA ASP A 44 -1.81 20.87 -5.46
C ASP A 44 -1.57 19.39 -5.79
N VAL A 45 -0.36 18.87 -5.53
CA VAL A 45 -0.06 17.44 -5.71
C VAL A 45 -0.96 16.56 -4.85
N ILE A 46 -1.23 16.97 -3.60
CA ILE A 46 -2.09 16.23 -2.68
C ILE A 46 -3.55 16.29 -3.15
N HIS A 47 -4.02 17.47 -3.55
CA HIS A 47 -5.34 17.65 -4.14
C HIS A 47 -5.53 16.73 -5.35
N ASP A 48 -4.61 16.80 -6.31
CA ASP A 48 -4.71 16.02 -7.55
C ASP A 48 -4.64 14.52 -7.27
N ALA A 49 -3.82 14.09 -6.31
CA ALA A 49 -3.79 12.69 -5.87
C ALA A 49 -5.14 12.22 -5.32
N VAL A 50 -5.81 13.04 -4.49
CA VAL A 50 -7.15 12.73 -3.94
C VAL A 50 -8.20 12.63 -5.04
N PHE A 51 -8.17 13.53 -6.02
CA PHE A 51 -9.16 13.57 -7.11
C PHE A 51 -8.87 12.56 -8.23
N ALA A 52 -7.64 12.07 -8.35
CA ALA A 52 -7.28 10.98 -9.26
C ALA A 52 -7.67 9.58 -8.71
N MET A 53 -7.99 9.46 -7.42
CA MET A 53 -8.40 8.20 -6.81
C MET A 53 -9.88 7.89 -7.03
N ASP A 54 -10.23 6.60 -7.03
CA ASP A 54 -11.61 6.14 -7.14
C ASP A 54 -12.45 6.58 -5.92
N ALA A 55 -13.40 7.48 -6.18
CA ALA A 55 -14.34 8.02 -5.22
C ALA A 55 -15.23 6.95 -4.59
N LEU A 56 -15.52 5.86 -5.31
CA LEU A 56 -16.41 4.79 -4.87
C LEU A 56 -15.66 3.60 -4.27
N SER A 57 -14.34 3.71 -4.11
CA SER A 57 -13.54 2.70 -3.44
C SER A 57 -14.03 2.45 -2.01
N SER A 58 -13.97 1.18 -1.59
CA SER A 58 -14.45 0.77 -0.27
C SER A 58 -13.71 1.52 0.85
N PRO A 59 -14.44 1.99 1.88
CA PRO A 59 -13.85 2.69 3.01
C PRO A 59 -13.01 1.75 3.88
N GLY A 60 -12.12 2.33 4.68
CA GLY A 60 -11.40 1.60 5.72
C GLY A 60 -12.20 1.47 7.01
N PRO A 61 -11.55 1.08 8.11
CA PRO A 61 -12.15 1.05 9.46
C PRO A 61 -12.76 2.36 9.93
N ASP A 62 -12.33 3.51 9.39
CA ASP A 62 -12.89 4.83 9.69
C ASP A 62 -14.27 5.10 9.04
N GLY A 63 -14.68 4.27 8.07
CA GLY A 63 -15.95 4.42 7.36
C GLY A 63 -15.96 5.51 6.28
N PHE A 64 -14.86 6.22 6.03
CA PHE A 64 -14.81 7.32 5.06
C PHE A 64 -14.24 6.85 3.71
N SER A 65 -15.04 7.00 2.64
CA SER A 65 -14.64 6.69 1.27
C SER A 65 -14.03 7.90 0.54
N GLY A 66 -13.45 7.69 -0.63
CA GLY A 66 -12.90 8.80 -1.44
C GLY A 66 -13.94 9.87 -1.78
N ARG A 67 -15.19 9.47 -2.02
CA ARG A 67 -16.31 10.39 -2.27
C ARG A 67 -16.53 11.36 -1.11
N PHE A 68 -16.33 10.94 0.14
CA PHE A 68 -16.44 11.85 1.28
C PHE A 68 -15.39 12.96 1.19
N PHE A 69 -14.12 12.60 0.95
CA PHE A 69 -13.02 13.58 0.88
C PHE A 69 -13.15 14.52 -0.33
N GLN A 70 -13.54 13.99 -1.49
CA GLN A 70 -13.74 14.80 -2.70
C GLN A 70 -14.95 15.74 -2.56
N HIS A 71 -16.06 15.26 -1.98
CA HIS A 71 -17.27 16.08 -1.81
C HIS A 71 -17.11 17.15 -0.73
N CYS A 72 -16.45 16.81 0.38
CA CYS A 72 -16.24 17.71 1.52
C CYS A 72 -14.91 18.47 1.43
N TRP A 73 -14.30 18.58 0.24
CA TRP A 73 -12.95 19.12 0.07
C TRP A 73 -12.83 20.56 0.58
N GLU A 74 -13.83 21.41 0.33
CA GLU A 74 -13.85 22.80 0.82
C GLU A 74 -13.81 22.91 2.36
N ILE A 75 -14.20 21.86 3.07
CA ILE A 75 -14.22 21.82 4.53
C ILE A 75 -12.98 21.11 5.07
N MET A 76 -12.66 19.93 4.52
CA MET A 76 -11.65 19.02 5.06
C MET A 76 -10.30 19.11 4.35
N GLY A 77 -10.24 19.71 3.16
CA GLY A 77 -9.07 19.66 2.29
C GLY A 77 -7.80 20.22 2.93
N ARG A 78 -7.95 21.28 3.75
CA ARG A 78 -6.83 21.83 4.51
C ARG A 78 -6.24 20.82 5.49
N ASP A 79 -7.08 20.12 6.24
CA ASP A 79 -6.64 19.12 7.21
C ASP A 79 -6.04 17.89 6.53
N VAL A 80 -6.60 17.48 5.38
CA VAL A 80 -6.04 16.42 4.53
C VAL A 80 -4.62 16.79 4.10
N ILE A 81 -4.42 18.01 3.58
CA ILE A 81 -3.10 18.49 3.15
C ILE A 81 -2.11 18.48 4.32
N LEU A 82 -2.51 19.02 5.48
CA LEU A 82 -1.64 19.07 6.65
C LEU A 82 -1.28 17.66 7.14
N ALA A 83 -2.25 16.75 7.20
CA ALA A 83 -2.02 15.38 7.63
C ALA A 83 -1.08 14.61 6.69
N VAL A 84 -1.26 14.77 5.38
CA VAL A 84 -0.37 14.15 4.39
C VAL A 84 1.03 14.76 4.49
N GLN A 85 1.16 16.08 4.54
CA GLN A 85 2.48 16.72 4.68
C GLN A 85 3.19 16.32 5.98
N ASP A 86 2.46 16.20 7.08
CA ASP A 86 3.01 15.72 8.36
C ASP A 86 3.51 14.27 8.27
N PHE A 87 2.82 13.40 7.53
CA PHE A 87 3.31 12.04 7.25
C PHE A 87 4.68 12.07 6.52
N PHE A 88 4.83 12.91 5.49
CA PHE A 88 6.10 13.02 4.74
C PHE A 88 7.20 13.69 5.56
N HIS A 89 6.85 14.67 6.40
CA HIS A 89 7.80 15.39 7.25
C HIS A 89 8.29 14.55 8.43
N SER A 90 7.35 13.97 9.20
CA SER A 90 7.65 13.16 10.39
C SER A 90 8.21 11.78 10.04
N ARG A 91 7.88 11.25 8.86
CA ARG A 91 8.14 9.87 8.43
C ARG A 91 7.51 8.83 9.38
N VAL A 92 6.49 9.25 10.13
CA VAL A 92 5.76 8.42 11.08
C VAL A 92 4.33 8.25 10.61
N VAL A 93 3.83 7.02 10.69
CA VAL A 93 2.43 6.73 10.46
C VAL A 93 1.66 6.94 11.75
N ALA A 94 0.76 7.93 11.78
CA ALA A 94 -0.07 8.18 12.94
C ALA A 94 -0.88 6.91 13.32
N PRO A 95 -1.03 6.58 14.61
CA PRO A 95 -1.81 5.43 15.04
C PRO A 95 -3.22 5.45 14.47
N GLY A 96 -3.67 4.32 13.95
CA GLY A 96 -4.99 4.21 13.34
C GLY A 96 -5.05 4.61 11.86
N LEU A 97 -4.13 5.43 11.34
CA LEU A 97 -4.17 5.90 9.96
C LEU A 97 -4.04 4.76 8.95
N ASN A 98 -3.13 3.82 9.18
CA ASN A 98 -2.95 2.61 8.38
C ASN A 98 -3.78 1.40 8.85
N SER A 99 -4.83 1.63 9.65
CA SER A 99 -5.73 0.55 10.05
C SER A 99 -6.50 0.02 8.84
N ASN A 100 -6.69 -1.30 8.80
CA ASN A 100 -7.34 -1.96 7.68
C ASN A 100 -8.37 -2.99 8.14
N PHE A 101 -9.42 -3.16 7.35
CA PHE A 101 -10.22 -4.39 7.38
C PHE A 101 -9.63 -5.43 6.42
N ILE A 102 -9.71 -6.70 6.81
CA ILE A 102 -9.41 -7.82 5.91
C ILE A 102 -10.74 -8.45 5.52
N VAL A 103 -11.03 -8.46 4.23
CA VAL A 103 -12.21 -9.11 3.65
C VAL A 103 -11.75 -10.30 2.82
N LEU A 104 -12.36 -11.46 3.01
CA LEU A 104 -12.05 -12.67 2.25
C LEU A 104 -12.95 -12.76 1.02
N LEU A 105 -12.38 -12.56 -0.17
CA LEU A 105 -13.08 -12.76 -1.43
C LEU A 105 -12.84 -14.18 -1.97
N PRO A 106 -13.88 -14.96 -2.25
CA PRO A 106 -13.72 -16.33 -2.74
C PRO A 106 -13.10 -16.37 -4.15
N LYS A 107 -12.23 -17.34 -4.39
CA LYS A 107 -11.54 -17.53 -5.69
C LYS A 107 -12.44 -18.17 -6.75
N MET A 108 -13.40 -19.00 -6.33
CA MET A 108 -14.27 -19.78 -7.22
C MET A 108 -15.73 -19.72 -6.75
N ARG A 109 -16.70 -19.86 -7.68
CA ARG A 109 -18.13 -19.80 -7.35
C ARG A 109 -18.55 -20.83 -6.28
N ASP A 110 -17.95 -22.01 -6.31
CA ASP A 110 -18.33 -23.12 -5.43
C ASP A 110 -17.74 -22.99 -4.01
N SER A 111 -16.78 -22.08 -3.80
CA SER A 111 -16.16 -21.84 -2.49
C SER A 111 -17.08 -21.12 -1.49
N ILE A 112 -18.24 -20.62 -1.95
CA ILE A 112 -19.34 -20.13 -1.11
C ILE A 112 -20.64 -20.89 -1.40
N THR A 113 -20.60 -22.21 -1.60
CA THR A 113 -21.88 -22.95 -1.66
C THR A 113 -22.49 -22.98 -0.25
N ILE A 114 -23.20 -21.90 0.11
CA ILE A 114 -24.04 -21.80 1.30
C ILE A 114 -25.35 -22.54 0.99
N ASP A 115 -25.28 -23.86 0.86
CA ASP A 115 -26.46 -24.73 0.95
C ASP A 115 -26.81 -25.05 2.42
N GLN A 116 -26.19 -24.35 3.38
CA GLN A 116 -26.40 -24.56 4.83
C GLN A 116 -27.69 -23.95 5.41
N PHE A 117 -28.53 -23.30 4.59
CA PHE A 117 -29.89 -22.90 5.01
C PHE A 117 -30.96 -23.94 4.70
N ARG A 118 -30.59 -25.16 4.27
CA ARG A 118 -31.55 -26.27 4.11
C ARG A 118 -31.07 -27.51 4.87
N PRO A 119 -31.87 -28.07 5.80
CA PRO A 119 -31.55 -29.37 6.36
C PRO A 119 -31.82 -30.45 5.30
N ILE A 120 -31.00 -31.50 5.34
CA ILE A 120 -31.11 -32.80 4.65
C ILE A 120 -30.31 -32.92 3.32
N VAL A 121 -28.99 -33.12 3.39
CA VAL A 121 -28.26 -34.38 3.11
C VAL A 121 -26.72 -34.16 3.18
N PRO A 122 -25.92 -35.14 3.66
CA PRO A 122 -24.48 -34.98 3.82
C PRO A 122 -23.75 -35.17 2.49
N LYS A 123 -23.27 -34.08 1.88
CA LYS A 123 -22.11 -34.15 0.98
C LYS A 123 -20.85 -33.85 1.78
N MET A 124 -19.86 -34.70 1.52
CA MET A 124 -18.54 -34.80 2.12
C MET A 124 -17.97 -33.49 2.65
N ARG A 125 -17.50 -33.57 3.89
CA ARG A 125 -16.90 -32.56 4.73
C ARG A 125 -15.48 -32.22 4.26
N ASP A 126 -15.35 -31.53 3.14
CA ASP A 126 -14.07 -30.89 2.80
C ASP A 126 -14.08 -29.49 3.39
N SER A 127 -13.18 -29.30 4.37
CA SER A 127 -12.97 -28.08 5.13
C SER A 127 -12.98 -26.84 4.23
N ILE A 128 -13.65 -25.75 4.66
CA ILE A 128 -13.46 -24.41 4.07
C ILE A 128 -11.98 -24.10 4.22
N ALA A 129 -11.22 -24.32 3.15
CA ALA A 129 -9.78 -24.14 3.17
C ALA A 129 -9.50 -22.66 2.86
N ILE A 130 -8.70 -22.02 3.71
CA ILE A 130 -8.40 -20.57 3.63
C ILE A 130 -7.73 -20.23 2.29
N ASP A 131 -7.04 -21.18 1.68
CA ASP A 131 -6.42 -21.07 0.35
C ASP A 131 -7.44 -20.89 -0.80
N GLN A 132 -8.74 -21.13 -0.58
CA GLN A 132 -9.80 -20.86 -1.55
C GLN A 132 -10.26 -19.39 -1.57
N PHE A 133 -9.72 -18.55 -0.67
CA PHE A 133 -10.07 -17.13 -0.58
C PHE A 133 -8.86 -16.24 -0.91
N ARG A 134 -9.15 -15.03 -1.39
CA ARG A 134 -8.20 -13.93 -1.58
C ARG A 134 -8.44 -12.92 -0.45
N PRO A 135 -7.48 -12.71 0.45
CA PRO A 135 -7.58 -11.60 1.39
C PRO A 135 -7.45 -10.28 0.62
N ILE A 136 -8.41 -9.39 0.83
CA ILE A 136 -8.39 -8.01 0.35
C ILE A 136 -8.31 -7.08 1.56
N VAL A 137 -7.35 -6.16 1.53
CA VAL A 137 -7.11 -5.19 2.59
C VAL A 137 -7.82 -3.89 2.24
N LEU A 138 -8.72 -3.44 3.11
CA LEU A 138 -9.45 -2.19 2.97
C LEU A 138 -8.89 -1.18 3.97
N GLY A 139 -8.00 -0.32 3.50
CA GLY A 139 -7.39 0.74 4.32
C GLY A 139 -8.14 2.07 4.28
N ASN A 140 -7.89 2.89 5.30
CA ASN A 140 -8.40 4.26 5.36
C ASN A 140 -7.94 5.07 4.14
N PHE A 141 -8.82 5.93 3.64
CA PHE A 141 -8.57 6.66 2.41
C PHE A 141 -7.37 7.62 2.53
N LEU A 142 -7.21 8.31 3.66
CA LEU A 142 -6.06 9.19 3.91
C LEU A 142 -4.70 8.50 3.78
N PHE A 143 -4.60 7.26 4.27
CA PHE A 143 -3.36 6.48 4.13
C PHE A 143 -3.10 6.07 2.68
N LYS A 144 -4.17 5.73 1.94
CA LYS A 144 -4.09 5.43 0.51
C LYS A 144 -3.60 6.63 -0.30
N VAL A 145 -3.98 7.87 0.05
CA VAL A 145 -3.46 9.09 -0.59
C VAL A 145 -1.94 9.20 -0.43
N SER A 146 -1.43 9.01 0.79
CA SER A 146 0.01 9.07 1.06
C SER A 146 0.77 7.99 0.29
N SER A 147 0.23 6.76 0.28
CA SER A 147 0.80 5.63 -0.48
C SER A 147 0.77 5.86 -1.99
N LYS A 148 -0.29 6.49 -2.52
CA LYS A 148 -0.39 6.87 -3.93
C LYS A 148 0.69 7.89 -4.31
N ILE A 149 0.88 8.94 -3.52
CA ILE A 149 1.90 9.96 -3.81
C ILE A 149 3.29 9.33 -3.83
N LEU A 150 3.61 8.46 -2.87
CA LEU A 150 4.88 7.71 -2.86
C LEU A 150 5.04 6.84 -4.12
N ALA A 151 3.98 6.14 -4.54
CA ALA A 151 3.99 5.31 -5.74
C ALA A 151 4.19 6.16 -7.00
N ASP A 152 3.51 7.30 -7.11
CA ASP A 152 3.62 8.21 -8.25
C ASP A 152 5.02 8.84 -8.35
N MET A 153 5.64 9.16 -7.20
CA MET A 153 7.04 9.62 -7.15
C MET A 153 8.01 8.53 -7.59
N LEU A 154 7.86 7.30 -7.07
CA LEU A 154 8.71 6.17 -7.43
C LEU A 154 8.56 5.78 -8.91
N ALA A 155 7.35 5.87 -9.45
CA ALA A 155 7.05 5.53 -10.83
C ALA A 155 7.90 6.32 -11.84
N GLN A 156 8.29 7.55 -11.52
CA GLN A 156 9.11 8.41 -12.39
C GLN A 156 10.50 7.81 -12.68
N ILE A 157 11.04 7.01 -11.75
CA ILE A 157 12.35 6.37 -11.91
C ILE A 157 12.28 4.84 -11.98
N ALA A 158 11.11 4.26 -11.73
CA ALA A 158 10.90 2.82 -11.61
C ALA A 158 11.49 2.05 -12.80
N ALA A 159 11.22 2.48 -14.04
CA ALA A 159 11.70 1.82 -15.26
C ALA A 159 13.23 1.68 -15.34
N ARG A 160 13.97 2.57 -14.67
CA ARG A 160 15.44 2.56 -14.67
C ARG A 160 16.02 1.72 -13.53
N ILE A 161 15.34 1.68 -12.40
CA ILE A 161 15.81 0.97 -11.19
C ILE A 161 15.32 -0.49 -11.11
N VAL A 162 14.26 -0.85 -11.84
CA VAL A 162 13.75 -2.22 -11.92
C VAL A 162 14.48 -3.01 -13.01
N SER A 163 14.55 -4.33 -12.82
CA SER A 163 15.15 -5.22 -13.82
C SER A 163 14.36 -5.17 -15.14
N PRO A 164 15.02 -5.21 -16.31
CA PRO A 164 14.35 -5.37 -17.60
C PRO A 164 13.50 -6.65 -17.73
N LYS A 165 13.66 -7.60 -16.80
CA LYS A 165 12.89 -8.85 -16.75
C LYS A 165 11.63 -8.74 -15.87
N GLN A 166 11.40 -7.58 -15.25
CA GLN A 166 10.18 -7.35 -14.48
C GLN A 166 9.08 -6.84 -15.42
N PHE A 167 7.98 -7.59 -15.49
CA PHE A 167 6.86 -7.30 -16.41
C PHE A 167 5.54 -6.99 -15.67
N GLY A 168 5.53 -7.11 -14.34
CA GLY A 168 4.34 -6.84 -13.53
C GLY A 168 4.40 -5.44 -12.91
N PHE A 169 3.32 -4.67 -13.06
CA PHE A 169 3.07 -3.40 -12.35
C PHE A 169 4.11 -2.31 -12.61
N ILE A 170 4.68 -2.25 -13.81
CA ILE A 170 5.54 -1.15 -14.28
C ILE A 170 4.73 -0.35 -15.32
N MET A 171 4.85 0.99 -15.30
CA MET A 171 4.29 1.82 -16.38
C MET A 171 5.13 1.63 -17.63
N ASP A 172 4.47 1.35 -18.76
CA ASP A 172 5.09 1.29 -20.09
C ASP A 172 5.69 2.64 -20.51
#